data_AF-A0AAD0I254-F1
#
_entry.id   AF-A0AAD0I254-F1
#
_cell.length_a   1.000
_cell.length_b   1.000
_cell.length_c   1.000
_cell.angle_alpha   90.00
_cell.angle_beta   90.00
_cell.angle_gamma   90.00
#
_symmetry.space_group_name_H-M   'P 1'
#
loop_
_entity.id
_entity.type
_entity.pdbx_description
1 polymer ?
#
loop_
_entity_poly.entity_id
_entity_poly.type
_entity_poly.pdbx_seq_one_letter_code
_entity_poly.pdbx_strand_id
1 'polypeptide(L)'
;MSNAATFDTRTDTAIPVESPLAYSYRRSGAPRASGYRLKLRERAMLGHLILRGGAIVLDEAVREVLGFSLPGQPQALVQDASGERSIQWLSPDEWLVIVPGGEEFPLETQLRERLGDAHYAISDVSGGQTLLELSGEAARELLMKTVIYDVHPHNFPVGKGVTTVFAKATTILRRPSEERWELVVRRSFADYCYRWLLDAAAEYGVNVEQ
;
A
#
# COMPACT_ATOMS: atom_id res chain seq x y z
N MET A 1 0.55 12.82 27.74
CA MET A 1 1.42 12.02 26.84
C MET A 1 0.91 10.60 26.83
N SER A 2 0.68 10.00 25.67
CA SER A 2 0.27 8.60 25.55
C SER A 2 1.28 7.67 26.24
N ASN A 3 0.81 6.79 27.13
CA ASN A 3 1.64 5.82 27.86
C ASN A 3 2.05 4.61 27.00
N ALA A 4 1.84 4.65 25.68
CA ALA A 4 2.21 3.56 24.78
C ALA A 4 3.72 3.59 24.51
N ALA A 5 4.40 2.47 24.78
CA ALA A 5 5.80 2.32 24.37
C ALA A 5 5.89 2.30 22.84
N THR A 6 6.71 3.17 22.28
CA THR A 6 7.11 3.12 20.87
C THR A 6 8.39 2.31 20.74
N PHE A 7 8.53 1.58 19.64
CA PHE A 7 9.69 0.76 19.37
C PHE A 7 10.13 0.98 17.93
N ASP A 8 11.38 1.37 17.73
CA ASP A 8 11.97 1.41 16.40
C ASP A 8 12.24 -0.04 15.96
N THR A 9 11.46 -0.51 15.00
CA THR A 9 11.57 -1.88 14.47
C THR A 9 12.75 -2.04 13.52
N ARG A 10 13.45 -0.95 13.17
CA ARG A 10 14.65 -1.00 12.34
C ARG A 10 15.84 -1.48 13.14
N THR A 11 16.40 -2.59 12.70
CA THR A 11 17.67 -3.09 13.21
C THR A 11 18.82 -2.26 12.66
N ASP A 12 19.90 -2.12 13.44
CA ASP A 12 21.18 -1.65 12.90
C ASP A 12 21.58 -2.47 11.67
N THR A 13 22.24 -1.80 10.71
CA THR A 13 22.52 -2.22 9.31
C THR A 13 23.25 -3.55 9.11
N ALA A 14 23.57 -4.28 10.18
CA ALA A 14 24.27 -5.55 10.14
C ALA A 14 23.42 -6.73 9.65
N ILE A 15 22.08 -6.65 9.73
CA ILE A 15 21.18 -7.73 9.28
C ILE A 15 20.50 -7.31 7.97
N PRO A 16 20.74 -8.01 6.85
CA PRO A 16 20.06 -7.72 5.59
C PRO A 16 18.57 -8.02 5.70
N VAL A 17 17.74 -7.04 5.37
CA VAL A 17 16.28 -7.19 5.33
C VAL A 17 15.86 -7.66 3.94
N GLU A 18 15.04 -8.70 3.88
CA GLU A 18 14.50 -9.23 2.62
C GLU A 18 13.01 -8.91 2.46
N SER A 19 12.63 -8.54 1.24
CA SER A 19 11.22 -8.32 0.90
C SER A 19 10.42 -9.62 0.87
N PRO A 20 9.09 -9.54 1.03
CA PRO A 20 8.21 -10.69 0.86
C PRO A 20 8.40 -11.42 -0.49
N LEU A 21 8.83 -10.73 -1.55
CA LEU A 21 9.11 -11.34 -2.86
C LEU A 21 10.57 -11.72 -3.10
N ALA A 22 11.49 -11.49 -2.15
CA ALA A 22 12.90 -11.84 -2.33
C ALA A 22 13.12 -13.33 -2.67
N TYR A 23 12.31 -14.22 -2.10
CA TYR A 23 12.32 -15.64 -2.47
C TYR A 23 11.72 -15.88 -3.86
N SER A 24 10.56 -15.30 -4.16
CA SER A 24 9.85 -15.46 -5.43
C SER A 24 10.68 -14.96 -6.60
N TYR A 25 11.38 -13.83 -6.47
CA TYR A 25 12.31 -13.32 -7.47
C TYR A 25 13.46 -14.28 -7.76
N ARG A 26 13.98 -14.97 -6.74
CA ARG A 26 15.04 -15.98 -6.91
C ARG A 26 14.52 -17.29 -7.53
N ARG A 27 13.26 -17.66 -7.28
CA ARG A 27 12.69 -18.97 -7.67
C ARG A 27 11.78 -18.93 -8.89
N SER A 28 10.78 -18.06 -8.90
CA SER A 28 9.85 -17.85 -10.00
C SER A 28 10.42 -16.91 -11.07
N GLY A 29 11.47 -16.17 -10.74
CA GLY A 29 12.14 -15.24 -11.65
C GLY A 29 11.43 -13.90 -11.76
N ALA A 30 11.98 -13.00 -12.56
CA ALA A 30 11.42 -11.70 -12.90
C ALA A 30 11.40 -11.57 -14.43
N PRO A 31 10.31 -12.00 -15.11
CA PRO A 31 10.24 -11.97 -16.57
C PRO A 31 10.42 -10.56 -17.13
N ARG A 32 11.13 -10.46 -18.26
CA ARG A 32 11.37 -9.21 -18.99
C ARG A 32 11.00 -9.39 -20.47
N ALA A 33 9.71 -9.58 -20.74
CA ALA A 33 9.24 -9.80 -22.10
C ALA A 33 9.48 -8.57 -22.99
N SER A 34 9.88 -8.74 -24.25
CA SER A 34 9.88 -7.64 -25.23
C SER A 34 8.46 -7.34 -25.69
N GLY A 35 8.06 -6.07 -25.79
CA GLY A 35 6.69 -5.70 -26.19
C GLY A 35 5.64 -6.00 -25.12
N TYR A 36 6.03 -6.01 -23.84
CA TYR A 36 5.12 -6.19 -22.71
C TYR A 36 4.01 -5.12 -22.70
N ARG A 37 2.80 -5.51 -22.35
CA ARG A 37 1.67 -4.59 -22.08
C ARG A 37 1.40 -4.42 -20.59
N LEU A 38 2.15 -5.14 -19.75
CA LEU A 38 2.09 -5.09 -18.29
C LEU A 38 3.47 -4.86 -17.69
N LYS A 39 3.52 -3.97 -16.70
CA LYS A 39 4.63 -3.85 -15.77
C LYS A 39 4.16 -4.23 -14.37
N LEU A 40 5.00 -4.97 -13.67
CA LEU A 40 4.78 -5.38 -12.28
C LEU A 40 6.02 -5.04 -11.47
N ARG A 41 5.85 -4.43 -10.31
CA ARG A 41 6.94 -4.24 -9.35
C ARG A 41 6.43 -4.34 -7.92
N GLU A 42 7.29 -4.76 -7.02
CA GLU A 42 7.06 -4.57 -5.59
C GLU A 42 7.59 -3.19 -5.18
N ARG A 43 6.76 -2.38 -4.52
CA ARG A 43 7.26 -1.22 -3.77
C ARG A 43 7.66 -1.70 -2.39
N ALA A 44 8.84 -2.33 -2.32
CA ALA A 44 9.30 -3.02 -1.13
C ALA A 44 9.68 -2.05 0.00
N MET A 45 9.58 -2.53 1.25
CA MET A 45 10.08 -1.84 2.45
C MET A 45 9.52 -0.44 2.69
N LEU A 46 8.29 -0.18 2.26
CA LEU A 46 7.57 1.03 2.64
C LEU A 46 7.14 0.97 4.12
N GLY A 47 7.05 2.14 4.74
CA GLY A 47 6.46 2.31 6.06
C GLY A 47 4.94 2.31 5.97
N HIS A 48 4.25 1.47 6.74
CA HIS A 48 2.80 1.36 6.76
C HIS A 48 2.28 1.53 8.20
N LEU A 49 1.50 2.59 8.45
CA LEU A 49 0.84 2.81 9.74
C LEU A 49 -0.67 2.67 9.59
N ILE A 50 -1.31 1.99 10.53
CA ILE A 50 -2.76 2.08 10.73
C ILE A 50 -3.04 3.14 11.79
N LEU A 51 -3.81 4.15 11.42
CA LEU A 51 -4.32 5.16 12.33
C LEU A 51 -5.79 4.84 12.64
N ARG A 52 -6.14 4.84 13.92
CA ARG A 52 -7.54 4.78 14.36
C ARG A 52 -7.89 5.87 15.36
N GLY A 53 -9.10 6.39 15.27
CA GLY A 53 -9.58 7.46 16.15
C GLY A 53 -10.57 8.40 15.47
N GLY A 54 -10.92 9.48 16.16
CA GLY A 54 -11.83 10.48 15.63
C GLY A 54 -11.22 11.25 14.46
N ALA A 55 -11.90 11.26 13.31
CA ALA A 55 -11.39 11.83 12.06
C ALA A 55 -10.91 13.29 12.19
N ILE A 56 -11.62 14.13 12.93
CA ILE A 56 -11.28 15.56 13.11
C ILE A 56 -9.92 15.70 13.82
N VAL A 57 -9.73 14.98 14.92
CA VAL A 57 -8.52 15.06 15.74
C VAL A 57 -7.33 14.48 15.00
N LEU A 58 -7.52 13.35 14.29
CA LEU A 58 -6.48 12.76 13.46
C LEU A 58 -6.10 13.66 12.28
N ASP A 59 -7.06 14.27 11.60
CA ASP A 59 -6.82 15.15 10.45
C ASP A 59 -6.04 16.43 10.81
N GLU A 60 -6.25 16.98 12.01
CA GLU A 60 -5.44 18.08 12.51
C GLU A 60 -3.96 17.69 12.68
N ALA A 61 -3.69 16.60 13.41
CA ALA A 61 -2.32 16.12 13.62
C ALA A 61 -1.65 15.69 12.30
N VAL A 62 -2.38 15.01 11.42
CA VAL A 62 -1.88 14.56 10.12
C VAL A 62 -1.51 15.74 9.23
N ARG A 63 -2.34 16.80 9.16
CA ARG A 63 -2.00 18.00 8.37
C ARG A 63 -0.75 18.69 8.88
N GLU A 64 -0.56 18.77 10.19
CA GLU A 64 0.64 19.39 10.76
C GLU A 64 1.91 18.58 10.48
N VAL A 65 1.84 17.25 10.57
CA VAL A 65 3.02 16.38 10.44
C VAL A 65 3.34 16.01 8.98
N LEU A 66 2.32 15.70 8.18
CA LEU A 66 2.47 15.23 6.80
C LEU A 66 2.21 16.30 5.73
N GLY A 67 1.57 17.42 6.10
CA GLY A 67 1.31 18.53 5.19
C GLY A 67 0.12 18.34 4.25
N PHE A 68 -0.68 17.28 4.42
CA PHE A 68 -1.92 17.05 3.65
C PHE A 68 -2.99 16.39 4.51
N SER A 69 -4.26 16.48 4.08
CA SER A 69 -5.42 16.07 4.88
C SER A 69 -5.66 14.56 4.89
N LEU A 70 -6.26 14.10 5.97
CA LEU A 70 -6.87 12.78 6.09
C LEU A 70 -8.10 12.70 5.16
N PRO A 71 -8.27 11.64 4.35
CA PRO A 71 -9.45 11.51 3.51
C PRO A 71 -10.70 11.26 4.37
N GLY A 72 -11.70 12.14 4.24
CA GLY A 72 -12.96 12.02 4.98
C GLY A 72 -14.09 11.27 4.25
N GLN A 73 -13.91 10.99 2.95
CA GLN A 73 -14.90 10.27 2.15
C GLN A 73 -14.60 8.76 2.13
N PRO A 74 -15.63 7.90 2.21
CA PRO A 74 -15.44 6.46 2.06
C PRO A 74 -14.66 6.12 0.79
N GLN A 75 -13.71 5.19 0.91
CA GLN A 75 -12.90 4.67 -0.19
C GLN A 75 -11.92 5.69 -0.82
N ALA A 76 -11.83 6.91 -0.29
CA ALA A 76 -10.91 7.91 -0.82
C ALA A 76 -9.45 7.56 -0.53
N LEU A 77 -8.62 7.82 -1.53
CA LEU A 77 -7.17 7.73 -1.51
C LEU A 77 -6.62 9.13 -1.82
N VAL A 78 -5.77 9.64 -0.93
CA VAL A 78 -5.05 10.90 -1.14
C VAL A 78 -3.56 10.65 -1.09
N GLN A 79 -2.80 11.48 -1.82
CA GLN A 79 -1.34 11.44 -1.85
C GLN A 79 -0.79 12.83 -1.67
N ASP A 80 0.46 12.92 -1.20
CA ASP A 80 1.20 14.17 -1.25
C ASP A 80 1.59 14.54 -2.69
N ALA A 81 2.16 15.73 -2.89
CA ALA A 81 2.54 16.22 -4.21
C ALA A 81 3.61 15.34 -4.90
N SER A 82 4.43 14.63 -4.12
CA SER A 82 5.44 13.70 -4.65
C SER A 82 4.83 12.37 -5.11
N GLY A 83 3.68 11.98 -4.54
CA GLY A 83 3.06 10.68 -4.73
C GLY A 83 3.74 9.54 -3.95
N GLU A 84 4.72 9.86 -3.09
CA GLU A 84 5.45 8.89 -2.27
C GLU A 84 4.73 8.60 -0.96
N ARG A 85 4.00 9.58 -0.42
CA ARG A 85 3.19 9.44 0.79
C ARG A 85 1.73 9.38 0.42
N SER A 86 0.97 8.54 1.10
CA SER A 86 -0.45 8.36 0.81
C SER A 86 -1.25 7.94 2.02
N ILE A 87 -2.53 8.30 2.02
CA ILE A 87 -3.49 7.89 3.04
C ILE A 87 -4.71 7.30 2.35
N GLN A 88 -5.06 6.09 2.75
CA GLN A 88 -6.22 5.36 2.28
C GLN A 88 -7.26 5.28 3.39
N TRP A 89 -8.47 5.75 3.12
CA TRP A 89 -9.63 5.51 3.98
C TRP A 89 -9.96 4.01 3.99
N LEU A 90 -10.10 3.41 5.18
CA LEU A 90 -10.47 2.00 5.36
C LEU A 90 -11.87 1.86 5.99
N SER A 91 -12.14 2.62 7.05
CA SER A 91 -13.40 2.67 7.77
C SER A 91 -13.65 4.09 8.31
N PRO A 92 -14.82 4.39 8.91
CA PRO A 92 -15.11 5.71 9.49
C PRO A 92 -14.10 6.18 10.55
N ASP A 93 -13.36 5.27 11.16
CA ASP A 93 -12.39 5.52 12.23
C ASP A 93 -11.04 4.83 11.98
N GLU A 94 -10.74 4.42 10.74
CA GLU A 94 -9.52 3.69 10.38
C GLU A 94 -8.93 4.13 9.02
N TRP A 95 -7.63 4.40 9.01
CA TRP A 95 -6.87 4.78 7.82
C TRP A 95 -5.55 4.03 7.72
N LEU A 96 -5.16 3.71 6.50
CA LEU A 96 -3.82 3.20 6.19
C LEU A 96 -2.96 4.34 5.62
N VAL A 97 -1.89 4.66 6.32
CA VAL A 97 -0.86 5.60 5.87
C VAL A 97 0.31 4.79 5.32
N ILE A 98 0.77 5.16 4.13
CA ILE A 98 1.95 4.57 3.50
C ILE A 98 2.95 5.68 3.20
N VAL A 99 4.19 5.50 3.66
CA VAL A 99 5.31 6.44 3.53
C VAL A 99 6.56 5.71 3.03
N PRO A 100 7.56 6.45 2.52
CA PRO A 100 8.90 5.89 2.28
C PRO A 100 9.43 5.15 3.51
N GLY A 101 10.17 4.07 3.26
CA GLY A 101 10.80 3.31 4.33
C GLY A 101 11.79 4.17 5.11
N GLY A 102 11.50 4.40 6.38
CA GLY A 102 12.34 5.16 7.32
C GLY A 102 11.57 6.24 8.00
N GLU A 103 10.41 6.54 7.46
CA GLU A 103 9.55 7.57 7.98
C GLU A 103 8.54 6.99 8.98
N GLU A 104 8.31 5.67 9.03
CA GLU A 104 7.30 5.05 9.91
C GLU A 104 7.47 5.40 11.39
N PHE A 105 8.67 5.22 11.96
CA PHE A 105 8.93 5.48 13.38
C PHE A 105 8.97 6.98 13.72
N PRO A 106 9.66 7.85 12.94
CA PRO A 106 9.58 9.30 13.14
C PRO A 106 8.16 9.85 12.99
N LEU A 107 7.39 9.35 12.03
CA LEU A 107 6.00 9.75 11.81
C LEU A 107 5.11 9.33 12.98
N GLU A 108 5.19 8.08 13.43
CA GLU A 108 4.46 7.61 14.60
C GLU A 108 4.77 8.47 15.83
N THR A 109 6.05 8.75 16.07
CA THR A 109 6.49 9.57 17.21
C THR A 109 5.89 10.97 17.15
N GLN A 110 6.01 11.65 16.01
CA GLN A 110 5.44 12.99 15.83
C GLN A 110 3.92 13.01 15.97
N LEU A 111 3.22 12.04 15.38
CA LEU A 111 1.75 11.95 15.53
C LEU A 111 1.34 11.72 16.98
N ARG A 112 2.04 10.85 17.73
CA ARG A 112 1.75 10.61 19.16
C ARG A 112 1.98 11.85 20.01
N GLU A 113 3.04 12.60 19.74
CA GLU A 113 3.33 13.88 20.40
C GLU A 113 2.20 14.89 20.15
N ARG A 114 1.77 15.04 18.89
CA ARG A 114 0.69 15.97 18.51
C ARG A 114 -0.67 15.57 19.04
N LEU A 115 -0.98 14.28 19.05
CA LEU A 115 -2.27 13.78 19.54
C LEU A 115 -2.37 13.78 21.07
N GLY A 116 -1.24 13.83 21.79
CA GLY A 116 -1.22 13.95 23.25
C GLY A 116 -2.06 12.88 23.95
N ASP A 117 -3.07 13.33 24.71
CA ASP A 117 -3.99 12.48 25.49
C ASP A 117 -5.32 12.17 24.76
N ALA A 118 -5.42 12.48 23.47
CA ALA A 118 -6.59 12.14 22.68
C ALA A 118 -6.82 10.61 22.61
N HIS A 119 -8.05 10.20 22.29
CA HIS A 119 -8.37 8.80 22.06
C HIS A 119 -8.01 8.37 20.63
N TYR A 120 -6.94 7.59 20.51
CA TYR A 120 -6.45 7.08 19.22
C TYR A 120 -5.69 5.76 19.37
N ALA A 121 -5.42 5.10 18.25
CA ALA A 121 -4.43 4.04 18.14
C ALA A 121 -3.58 4.27 16.88
N ILE A 122 -2.27 4.06 17.02
CA ILE A 122 -1.32 4.01 15.91
C ILE A 122 -0.65 2.64 15.97
N SER A 123 -0.56 1.95 14.85
CA SER A 123 0.10 0.65 14.75
C SER A 123 0.97 0.58 13.51
N ASP A 124 2.27 0.36 13.71
CA ASP A 124 3.18 -0.02 12.65
C ASP A 124 2.85 -1.43 12.16
N VAL A 125 2.48 -1.52 10.87
CA VAL A 125 2.15 -2.77 10.17
C VAL A 125 3.06 -2.98 8.96
N SER A 126 4.17 -2.25 8.85
CA SER A 126 5.15 -2.30 7.74
C SER A 126 5.65 -3.73 7.50
N GLY A 127 5.93 -4.47 8.58
CA GLY A 127 6.39 -5.86 8.48
C GLY A 127 5.32 -6.88 8.06
N GLY A 128 4.03 -6.51 8.10
CA GLY A 128 2.88 -7.42 7.91
C GLY A 128 2.26 -7.42 6.52
N GLN A 129 2.68 -6.52 5.63
CA GLN A 129 2.12 -6.35 4.29
C GLN A 129 3.16 -5.78 3.32
N THR A 130 2.86 -5.83 2.03
CA THR A 130 3.66 -5.22 0.95
C THR A 130 2.73 -4.65 -0.11
N LEU A 131 3.28 -3.84 -1.01
CA LEU A 131 2.55 -3.18 -2.07
C LEU A 131 3.07 -3.66 -3.43
N LEU A 132 2.19 -4.30 -4.20
CA LEU A 132 2.45 -4.68 -5.59
C LEU A 132 1.85 -3.61 -6.49
N GLU A 133 2.67 -3.02 -7.36
CA GLU A 133 2.25 -2.03 -8.34
C GLU A 133 2.13 -2.69 -9.71
N LEU A 134 0.99 -2.44 -10.37
CA LEU A 134 0.69 -2.83 -11.74
C LEU A 134 0.52 -1.57 -12.58
N SER A 135 1.16 -1.55 -13.74
CA SER A 135 0.96 -0.51 -14.76
C SER A 135 1.00 -1.09 -16.16
N GLY A 136 0.67 -0.25 -17.15
CA GLY A 136 0.55 -0.66 -18.55
C GLY A 136 -0.89 -0.86 -19.01
N GLU A 137 -1.08 -0.88 -20.33
CA GLU A 137 -2.40 -0.85 -20.98
C GLU A 137 -3.31 -2.00 -20.55
N ALA A 138 -2.75 -3.17 -20.27
CA ALA A 138 -3.50 -4.37 -19.90
C ALA A 138 -3.74 -4.51 -18.38
N ALA A 139 -3.30 -3.56 -17.54
CA ALA A 139 -3.39 -3.69 -16.08
C ALA A 139 -4.84 -3.86 -15.60
N ARG A 140 -5.76 -3.08 -16.16
CA ARG A 140 -7.19 -3.19 -15.84
C ARG A 140 -7.79 -4.52 -16.31
N GLU A 141 -7.46 -4.96 -17.52
CA GLU A 141 -7.93 -6.24 -18.09
C GLU A 141 -7.47 -7.42 -17.23
N LEU A 142 -6.23 -7.39 -16.75
CA LEU A 142 -5.71 -8.38 -15.82
C LEU A 142 -6.48 -8.40 -14.50
N LEU A 143 -6.80 -7.23 -13.91
CA LEU A 143 -7.57 -7.15 -12.67
C LEU A 143 -8.97 -7.75 -12.84
N MET A 144 -9.61 -7.55 -13.99
CA MET A 144 -10.94 -8.09 -14.31
C MET A 144 -11.00 -9.62 -14.30
N LYS A 145 -9.85 -10.32 -14.39
CA LYS A 145 -9.81 -11.79 -14.32
C LYS A 145 -10.13 -12.34 -12.93
N THR A 146 -10.01 -11.54 -11.87
CA THR A 146 -10.16 -12.07 -10.50
C THR A 146 -10.80 -11.13 -9.50
N VAL A 147 -10.68 -9.82 -9.68
CA VAL A 147 -11.27 -8.85 -8.75
C VAL A 147 -12.78 -8.82 -8.96
N ILE A 148 -13.52 -9.04 -7.88
CA ILE A 148 -14.99 -9.01 -7.90
C ILE A 148 -15.58 -7.59 -7.93
N TYR A 149 -14.77 -6.60 -7.54
CA TYR A 149 -15.17 -5.20 -7.55
C TYR A 149 -15.07 -4.61 -8.96
N ASP A 150 -16.02 -3.76 -9.34
CA ASP A 150 -16.01 -3.15 -10.67
C ASP A 150 -14.83 -2.16 -10.82
N VAL A 151 -13.90 -2.49 -11.71
CA VAL A 151 -12.70 -1.69 -12.01
C VAL A 151 -12.91 -0.77 -13.23
N HIS A 152 -14.13 -0.61 -13.72
CA HIS A 152 -14.45 0.37 -14.76
C HIS A 152 -14.06 1.80 -14.31
N PRO A 153 -13.43 2.64 -15.14
CA PRO A 153 -12.94 3.97 -14.72
C PRO A 153 -14.00 4.88 -14.08
N HIS A 154 -15.28 4.73 -14.47
CA HIS A 154 -16.38 5.45 -13.86
C HIS A 154 -16.67 5.01 -12.41
N ASN A 155 -16.57 3.70 -12.12
CA ASN A 155 -16.77 3.18 -10.77
C ASN A 155 -15.49 3.26 -9.92
N PHE A 156 -14.32 3.14 -10.55
CA PHE A 156 -13.01 3.16 -9.93
C PHE A 156 -12.13 4.29 -10.48
N PRO A 157 -12.47 5.56 -10.20
CA PRO A 157 -11.65 6.69 -10.62
C PRO A 157 -10.31 6.73 -9.87
N VAL A 158 -9.39 7.57 -10.35
CA VAL A 158 -8.17 7.93 -9.62
C VAL A 158 -8.53 8.53 -8.26
N GLY A 159 -7.72 8.24 -7.23
CA GLY A 159 -7.99 8.68 -5.86
C GLY A 159 -9.00 7.80 -5.13
N LYS A 160 -9.22 6.57 -5.60
CA LYS A 160 -10.04 5.56 -4.92
C LYS A 160 -9.20 4.36 -4.49
N GLY A 161 -9.60 3.74 -3.38
CA GLY A 161 -9.15 2.41 -2.99
C GLY A 161 -10.21 1.67 -2.20
N VAL A 162 -10.22 0.35 -2.32
CA VAL A 162 -11.23 -0.53 -1.72
C VAL A 162 -10.58 -1.80 -1.18
N THR A 163 -11.06 -2.26 -0.03
CA THR A 163 -10.74 -3.61 0.44
C THR A 163 -11.62 -4.61 -0.32
N THR A 164 -10.98 -5.53 -1.03
CA THR A 164 -11.66 -6.53 -1.87
C THR A 164 -10.90 -7.85 -1.87
N VAL A 165 -11.38 -8.81 -2.67
CA VAL A 165 -10.74 -10.11 -2.88
C VAL A 165 -10.02 -10.11 -4.22
N PHE A 166 -8.76 -10.52 -4.22
CA PHE A 166 -7.91 -10.75 -5.39
C PHE A 166 -7.36 -12.17 -5.32
N ALA A 167 -7.67 -13.00 -6.31
CA ALA A 167 -7.25 -14.40 -6.35
C ALA A 167 -7.54 -15.15 -5.03
N LYS A 168 -8.72 -14.96 -4.43
CA LYS A 168 -9.09 -15.54 -3.12
C LYS A 168 -8.27 -15.05 -1.90
N ALA A 169 -7.35 -14.10 -2.08
CA ALA A 169 -6.68 -13.38 -1.00
C ALA A 169 -7.33 -12.00 -0.80
N THR A 170 -7.29 -11.48 0.43
CA THR A 170 -7.73 -10.10 0.69
C THR A 170 -6.65 -9.12 0.24
N THR A 171 -7.06 -8.05 -0.44
CA THR A 171 -6.19 -6.94 -0.84
C THR A 171 -6.89 -5.60 -0.63
N ILE A 172 -6.12 -4.55 -0.41
CA ILE A 172 -6.61 -3.19 -0.64
C ILE A 172 -6.18 -2.84 -2.07
N LEU A 173 -7.14 -2.84 -3.00
CA LEU A 173 -6.93 -2.41 -4.37
C LEU A 173 -7.03 -0.89 -4.42
N ARG A 174 -6.05 -0.21 -5.03
CA ARG A 174 -5.91 1.25 -5.01
C ARG A 174 -5.59 1.77 -6.41
N ARG A 175 -6.08 2.96 -6.75
CA ARG A 175 -5.81 3.63 -8.03
C ARG A 175 -5.21 5.03 -7.79
N PRO A 176 -3.89 5.12 -7.54
CA PRO A 176 -3.22 6.39 -7.26
C PRO A 176 -3.09 7.32 -8.48
N SER A 177 -3.04 6.78 -9.71
CA SER A 177 -3.01 7.57 -10.94
C SER A 177 -3.69 6.83 -12.09
N GLU A 178 -3.84 7.48 -13.24
CA GLU A 178 -4.50 6.87 -14.41
C GLU A 178 -3.80 5.58 -14.87
N GLU A 179 -2.47 5.55 -14.78
CA GLU A 179 -1.60 4.49 -15.28
C GLU A 179 -1.24 3.43 -14.24
N ARG A 180 -1.55 3.66 -12.96
CA ARG A 180 -1.08 2.82 -11.85
C ARG A 180 -2.23 2.23 -11.06
N TRP A 181 -2.11 0.94 -10.79
CA TRP A 181 -2.91 0.19 -9.83
C TRP A 181 -1.99 -0.37 -8.76
N GLU A 182 -2.44 -0.34 -7.51
CA GLU A 182 -1.66 -0.90 -6.39
C GLU A 182 -2.50 -1.92 -5.64
N LEU A 183 -1.86 -3.01 -5.23
CA LEU A 183 -2.42 -4.04 -4.38
C LEU A 183 -1.63 -4.08 -3.09
N VAL A 184 -2.24 -3.62 -1.99
CA VAL A 184 -1.67 -3.85 -0.65
C VAL A 184 -2.11 -5.23 -0.18
N VAL A 185 -1.15 -6.14 -0.08
CA VAL A 185 -1.38 -7.55 0.25
C VAL A 185 -0.64 -7.91 1.54
N ARG A 186 -1.22 -8.83 2.33
CA ARG A 186 -0.54 -9.39 3.49
C ARG A 186 0.74 -10.10 3.05
N ARG A 187 1.81 -9.95 3.84
CA ARG A 187 3.15 -10.48 3.54
C ARG A 187 3.15 -11.97 3.19
N SER A 188 2.37 -12.77 3.92
CA SER A 188 2.27 -14.22 3.70
C SER A 188 1.60 -14.60 2.37
N PHE A 189 0.83 -13.69 1.76
CA PHE A 189 0.19 -13.91 0.46
C PHE A 189 0.96 -13.28 -0.70
N ALA A 190 2.08 -12.60 -0.44
CA ALA A 190 2.82 -11.90 -1.50
C ALA A 190 3.29 -12.84 -2.62
N ASP A 191 3.93 -13.97 -2.28
CA ASP A 191 4.37 -14.99 -3.27
C ASP A 191 3.18 -15.52 -4.09
N TYR A 192 2.07 -15.81 -3.40
CA TYR A 192 0.86 -16.32 -4.04
C TYR A 192 0.31 -15.31 -5.06
N CYS A 193 0.10 -14.06 -4.65
CA CYS A 193 -0.40 -13.01 -5.52
C CYS A 193 0.57 -12.74 -6.68
N TYR A 194 1.87 -12.72 -6.42
CA TYR A 194 2.90 -12.53 -7.44
C TYR A 194 2.86 -13.61 -8.52
N ARG A 195 2.84 -14.89 -8.12
CA ARG A 195 2.79 -16.01 -9.07
C ARG A 195 1.49 -16.03 -9.86
N TRP A 196 0.36 -15.70 -9.21
CA TRP A 196 -0.91 -15.56 -9.89
C TRP A 196 -0.87 -14.43 -10.93
N LEU A 197 -0.27 -13.29 -10.59
CA LEU A 197 -0.08 -12.17 -11.52
C LEU A 197 0.76 -12.58 -12.72
N LEU A 198 1.87 -13.30 -12.52
CA LEU A 198 2.71 -13.78 -13.62
C LEU A 198 1.95 -14.71 -14.57
N ASP A 199 1.17 -15.65 -14.02
CA ASP A 199 0.36 -16.58 -14.81
C ASP A 199 -0.73 -15.84 -15.60
N ALA A 200 -1.51 -14.99 -14.93
CA ALA A 200 -2.56 -14.21 -15.56
C ALA A 200 -2.03 -13.20 -16.58
N ALA A 201 -0.79 -12.72 -16.41
CA ALA A 201 -0.15 -11.75 -17.30
C ALA A 201 0.48 -12.38 -18.55
N ALA A 202 0.62 -13.70 -18.62
CA ALA A 202 1.36 -14.38 -19.68
C ALA A 202 0.88 -14.02 -21.10
N GLU A 203 -0.43 -13.84 -21.30
CA GLU A 203 -1.01 -13.48 -22.61
C GLU A 203 -0.72 -12.04 -23.06
N TYR A 204 -0.35 -11.16 -22.13
CA TYR A 204 -0.10 -9.74 -22.40
C TYR A 204 1.39 -9.39 -22.51
N GLY A 205 2.26 -10.33 -22.12
CA GLY A 205 3.67 -10.07 -21.86
C GLY A 205 3.85 -9.18 -20.61
N VAL A 206 4.74 -9.62 -19.70
CA VAL A 206 5.02 -8.91 -18.44
C VAL A 206 6.49 -8.55 -18.33
N ASN A 207 6.75 -7.33 -17.85
CA ASN A 207 8.04 -6.87 -17.41
C ASN A 207 8.02 -6.65 -15.90
N VAL A 208 8.79 -7.45 -15.17
CA VAL A 208 8.95 -7.33 -13.72
C VAL A 208 10.15 -6.44 -13.43
N GLU A 209 9.90 -5.34 -12.72
CA GLU A 209 10.93 -4.44 -12.20
C GLU A 209 11.20 -4.82 -10.74
N GLN A 210 12.49 -4.94 -10.41
CA GLN A 210 12.99 -5.25 -9.07
C GLN A 210 13.58 -3.99 -8.43
#